data_AF-A0A951JRH1-F1
#
_entry.id   AF-A0A951JRH1-F1
#
_cell.length_a   1.000
_cell.length_b   1.000
_cell.length_c   1.000
_cell.angle_alpha   90.00
_cell.angle_beta   90.00
_cell.angle_gamma   90.00
#
_symmetry.space_group_name_H-M   'P 1'
#
loop_
_entity.id
_entity.type
_entity.pdbx_description
1 polymer ?
#
loop_
_entity_poly.entity_id
_entity_poly.type
_entity_poly.pdbx_seq_one_letter_code
_entity_poly.pdbx_strand_id
1 'polypeptide(L)'
;MRIIKWMLLGVVVLAVLVELAVPRFAAARIEAGVRERVRDAAGIDARLGDFPVVTRYLVTGKVDEVRVVLRDVVRQEVPFTRVRFDLDGVSLDRAALVRGEVEVTDMDTGRVTAQIDTSDLGPAGEQIPDRVDVAGRQLRLGEAVRVAIPDELVPCPPRAEVEPGQVVLTCTLDQVPSILVRAVG
;
A
#
# COMPACT_ATOMS: atom_id res chain seq x y z
N MET A 1 -35.86 -19.23 27.17
CA MET A 1 -35.51 -19.26 25.73
C MET A 1 -35.60 -17.91 25.01
N ARG A 2 -36.59 -17.03 25.27
CA ARG A 2 -36.69 -15.71 24.58
C ARG A 2 -35.51 -14.77 24.90
N ILE A 3 -35.10 -14.64 26.16
CA ILE A 3 -34.01 -13.73 26.58
C ILE A 3 -32.67 -14.10 25.94
N ILE A 4 -32.35 -15.39 25.83
CA ILE A 4 -31.12 -15.88 25.17
C ILE A 4 -31.11 -15.53 23.68
N LYS A 5 -32.25 -15.63 22.98
CA LYS A 5 -32.37 -15.23 21.57
C LYS A 5 -32.11 -13.74 21.37
N TRP A 6 -32.65 -12.88 22.24
CA TRP A 6 -32.43 -11.43 22.17
C TRP A 6 -30.99 -11.05 22.50
N MET A 7 -30.37 -11.73 23.47
CA MET A 7 -28.98 -11.50 23.83
C MET A 7 -28.02 -11.91 22.70
N LEU A 8 -28.23 -13.07 22.08
CA LEU A 8 -27.47 -13.51 20.89
C LEU A 8 -27.67 -12.56 19.71
N LEU A 9 -28.91 -12.14 19.45
CA LEU A 9 -29.19 -11.16 18.38
C LEU A 9 -28.45 -9.83 18.65
N GLY A 10 -28.46 -9.35 19.90
CA GLY A 10 -27.75 -8.14 20.29
C GLY A 10 -26.24 -8.25 20.10
N VAL A 11 -25.63 -9.39 20.46
CA VAL A 11 -24.20 -9.64 20.24
C VAL A 11 -23.86 -9.68 18.76
N VAL A 12 -24.68 -10.34 17.93
CA VAL A 12 -24.47 -10.39 16.47
C VAL A 12 -24.60 -8.99 15.85
N VAL A 13 -25.64 -8.24 16.22
CA VAL A 13 -25.82 -6.86 15.74
C VAL A 13 -24.66 -5.97 16.18
N LEU A 14 -24.20 -6.09 17.43
CA LEU A 14 -23.05 -5.35 17.93
C LEU A 14 -21.77 -5.72 17.18
N ALA A 15 -21.53 -7.00 16.93
CA ALA A 15 -20.37 -7.46 16.16
C ALA A 15 -20.38 -6.90 14.73
N VAL A 16 -21.54 -6.91 14.06
CA VAL A 16 -21.71 -6.32 12.73
C VAL A 16 -21.46 -4.81 12.74
N LEU A 17 -21.95 -4.09 13.76
CA LEU A 17 -21.72 -2.66 13.90
C LEU A 17 -20.23 -2.32 14.12
N VAL A 18 -19.54 -3.11 14.95
CA VAL A 18 -18.09 -2.97 15.16
C VAL A 18 -17.34 -3.23 13.86
N GLU A 19 -17.68 -4.29 13.13
CA GLU A 19 -17.07 -4.57 11.83
C GLU A 19 -17.25 -3.40 10.86
N LEU A 20 -18.42 -2.77 10.79
CA LEU A 20 -18.67 -1.65 9.86
C LEU A 20 -17.93 -0.36 10.23
N ALA A 21 -17.62 -0.15 11.50
CA ALA A 21 -16.99 1.07 12.00
C ALA A 21 -15.45 1.02 11.97
N VAL A 22 -14.86 -0.15 12.25
CA VAL A 22 -13.41 -0.32 12.43
C VAL A 22 -12.58 0.03 11.18
N PRO A 23 -12.94 -0.41 9.95
CA PRO A 23 -12.14 -0.13 8.77
C PRO A 23 -12.03 1.36 8.46
N ARG A 24 -13.07 2.15 8.76
CA ARG A 24 -13.07 3.60 8.53
C ARG A 24 -12.13 4.33 9.49
N PHE A 25 -12.09 3.91 10.75
CA PHE A 25 -11.21 4.51 11.75
C PHE A 25 -9.74 4.11 11.56
N ALA A 26 -9.48 2.84 11.25
CA ALA A 26 -8.13 2.35 10.99
C ALA A 26 -7.51 3.02 9.75
N ALA A 27 -8.28 3.16 8.66
CA ALA A 27 -7.83 3.87 7.46
C ALA A 27 -7.41 5.32 7.76
N ALA A 28 -8.21 6.06 8.54
CA ALA A 28 -7.92 7.45 8.89
C ALA A 28 -6.63 7.61 9.73
N ARG A 29 -6.33 6.66 10.62
CA ARG A 29 -5.10 6.64 11.43
C ARG A 29 -3.87 6.33 10.57
N ILE A 30 -3.95 5.33 9.70
CA ILE A 30 -2.87 5.00 8.75
C ILE A 30 -2.60 6.20 7.85
N GLU A 31 -3.66 6.84 7.33
CA GLU A 31 -3.53 8.03 6.49
C GLU A 31 -2.84 9.18 7.23
N ALA A 32 -3.20 9.43 8.50
CA ALA A 32 -2.57 10.47 9.32
C ALA A 32 -1.07 10.21 9.55
N GLY A 33 -0.68 8.97 9.90
CA GLY A 33 0.71 8.65 10.17
C GLY A 33 1.58 8.53 8.90
N VAL A 34 1.01 8.10 7.76
CA VAL A 34 1.71 8.19 6.46
C VAL A 34 1.90 9.65 6.05
N ARG A 35 0.88 10.52 6.22
CA ARG A 35 0.94 11.95 5.83
C ARG A 35 2.01 12.72 6.60
N GLU A 36 2.23 12.39 7.87
CA GLU A 36 3.28 13.03 8.68
C GLU A 36 4.70 12.69 8.17
N ARG A 37 4.86 11.52 7.56
CA ARG A 37 6.14 10.96 7.08
C ARG A 37 6.40 11.22 5.60
N VAL A 38 5.35 11.28 4.80
CA VAL A 38 5.40 11.48 3.35
C VAL A 38 4.83 12.87 3.06
N ARG A 39 5.66 13.91 3.27
CA ARG A 39 5.29 15.30 2.94
C ARG A 39 5.17 15.56 1.44
N ASP A 40 5.66 14.62 0.63
CA ASP A 40 5.85 14.76 -0.81
C ASP A 40 4.82 13.99 -1.65
N ALA A 41 3.77 13.45 -1.03
CA ALA A 41 2.63 12.83 -1.71
C ALA A 41 1.40 13.74 -1.61
N ALA A 42 0.76 14.05 -2.73
CA ALA A 42 -0.44 14.90 -2.71
C ALA A 42 -1.67 14.17 -2.16
N GLY A 43 -1.70 12.84 -2.23
CA GLY A 43 -2.81 12.01 -1.72
C GLY A 43 -2.35 10.67 -1.18
N ILE A 44 -2.99 10.21 -0.10
CA ILE A 44 -2.76 8.91 0.52
C ILE A 44 -4.14 8.28 0.76
N ASP A 45 -4.38 7.10 0.17
CA ASP A 45 -5.56 6.29 0.40
C ASP A 45 -5.13 4.96 1.03
N ALA A 46 -5.63 4.62 2.21
CA ALA A 46 -5.45 3.31 2.82
C ALA A 46 -6.77 2.54 2.87
N ARG A 47 -6.77 1.27 2.45
CA ARG A 47 -7.93 0.36 2.51
C ARG A 47 -7.52 -0.97 3.12
N LEU A 48 -8.30 -1.45 4.09
CA LEU A 48 -8.22 -2.83 4.57
C LEU A 48 -9.24 -3.66 3.77
N GLY A 49 -8.85 -4.89 3.40
CA GLY A 49 -9.60 -5.79 2.53
C GLY A 49 -11.01 -6.19 3.01
N ASP A 50 -11.64 -7.09 2.25
CA ASP A 50 -13.06 -7.43 2.39
C ASP A 50 -13.40 -8.09 3.73
N PHE A 51 -14.61 -7.79 4.20
CA PHE A 51 -15.18 -8.25 5.46
C PHE A 51 -15.39 -9.78 5.48
N PRO A 52 -15.31 -10.45 6.66
CA PRO A 52 -15.24 -9.86 7.99
C PRO A 52 -13.82 -9.83 8.59
N VAL A 53 -13.24 -8.63 8.68
CA VAL A 53 -11.85 -8.41 9.11
C VAL A 53 -11.67 -8.64 10.62
N VAL A 54 -12.63 -8.22 11.45
CA VAL A 54 -12.47 -8.24 12.91
C VAL A 54 -12.59 -9.65 13.47
N THR A 55 -13.59 -10.42 13.05
CA THR A 55 -13.74 -11.81 13.50
C THR A 55 -12.56 -12.67 13.07
N ARG A 56 -12.08 -12.53 11.83
CA ARG A 56 -10.90 -13.27 11.37
C ARG A 56 -9.65 -12.85 12.14
N TYR A 57 -9.40 -11.55 12.32
CA TYR A 57 -8.26 -11.08 13.12
C TYR A 57 -8.30 -11.59 14.57
N LEU A 58 -9.47 -11.63 15.21
CA LEU A 58 -9.61 -12.17 16.57
C LEU A 58 -9.26 -13.66 16.64
N VAL A 59 -9.50 -14.42 15.57
CA VAL A 59 -9.20 -15.86 15.49
C VAL A 59 -7.74 -16.11 15.06
N THR A 60 -7.26 -15.45 14.02
CA THR A 60 -5.97 -15.74 13.37
C THR A 60 -4.86 -14.76 13.73
N GLY A 61 -5.20 -13.55 14.19
CA GLY A 61 -4.24 -12.45 14.37
C GLY A 61 -3.74 -11.82 13.06
N LYS A 62 -4.32 -12.18 11.91
CA LYS A 62 -3.91 -11.68 10.58
C LYS A 62 -5.03 -10.91 9.89
N VAL A 63 -4.64 -9.91 9.10
CA VAL A 63 -5.49 -9.20 8.14
C VAL A 63 -5.18 -9.75 6.75
N ASP A 64 -6.22 -10.04 5.97
CA ASP A 64 -6.05 -10.69 4.67
C ASP A 64 -5.33 -9.80 3.66
N GLU A 65 -5.76 -8.55 3.54
CA GLU A 65 -5.21 -7.61 2.56
C GLU A 65 -5.15 -6.19 3.16
N VAL A 66 -4.02 -5.52 2.96
CA VAL A 66 -3.84 -4.10 3.24
C VAL A 66 -3.36 -3.43 1.96
N ARG A 67 -4.17 -2.49 1.45
CA ARG A 67 -3.85 -1.70 0.26
C ARG A 67 -3.56 -0.26 0.64
N VAL A 68 -2.39 0.23 0.27
CA VAL A 68 -1.99 1.63 0.44
C VAL A 68 -1.70 2.22 -0.95
N VAL A 69 -2.34 3.32 -1.28
CA VAL A 69 -2.16 4.03 -2.55
C VAL A 69 -1.67 5.43 -2.24
N LEU A 70 -0.45 5.73 -2.67
CA LEU A 70 0.14 7.06 -2.68
C LEU A 70 -0.10 7.67 -4.07
N ARG A 71 -0.49 8.94 -4.12
CA ARG A 71 -0.72 9.69 -5.36
C ARG A 71 0.21 10.89 -5.42
N ASP A 72 0.66 11.20 -6.62
CA ASP A 72 1.49 12.35 -6.95
C ASP A 72 2.70 12.45 -6.01
N VAL A 73 3.51 11.39 -5.99
CA VAL A 73 4.70 11.29 -5.15
C VAL A 73 5.85 11.98 -5.88
N VAL A 74 6.13 13.21 -5.50
CA VAL A 74 7.23 14.01 -6.05
C VAL A 74 8.44 13.86 -5.14
N ARG A 75 9.00 12.64 -5.11
CA ARG A 75 10.30 12.40 -4.50
C ARG A 75 11.31 12.14 -5.60
N GLN A 76 12.32 13.01 -5.68
CA GLN A 76 13.50 12.90 -6.54
C GLN A 76 13.26 13.28 -8.01
N GLU A 77 14.16 12.84 -8.90
CA GLU A 77 14.19 13.20 -10.33
C GLU A 77 13.02 12.61 -11.13
N VAL A 78 12.18 11.78 -10.50
CA VAL A 78 11.09 11.02 -11.17
C VAL A 78 9.79 11.22 -10.41
N PRO A 79 8.82 11.94 -10.99
CA PRO A 79 7.49 12.02 -10.40
C PRO A 79 6.76 10.68 -10.63
N PHE A 80 6.22 10.13 -9.55
CA PHE A 80 5.33 8.98 -9.63
C PHE A 80 3.90 9.46 -9.49
N THR A 81 3.08 9.28 -10.52
CA THR A 81 1.65 9.60 -10.47
C THR A 81 0.93 8.75 -9.43
N ARG A 82 1.33 7.47 -9.31
CA ARG A 82 0.74 6.54 -8.36
C ARG A 82 1.73 5.50 -7.88
N VAL A 83 1.80 5.27 -6.57
CA VAL A 83 2.51 4.14 -5.97
C VAL A 83 1.53 3.35 -5.13
N ARG A 84 1.28 2.10 -5.50
CA ARG A 84 0.35 1.19 -4.84
C ARG A 84 1.12 0.06 -4.17
N PHE A 85 0.85 -0.15 -2.89
CA PHE A 85 1.30 -1.28 -2.10
C PHE A 85 0.09 -2.16 -1.80
N ASP A 86 0.11 -3.39 -2.30
CA ASP A 86 -0.82 -4.44 -1.90
C ASP A 86 -0.05 -5.41 -1.01
N LEU A 87 -0.47 -5.54 0.24
CA LEU A 87 0.14 -6.48 1.18
C LEU A 87 -0.89 -7.55 1.53
N ASP A 88 -0.47 -8.81 1.47
CA ASP A 88 -1.29 -9.97 1.78
C ASP A 88 -0.80 -10.64 3.08
N GLY A 89 -1.75 -11.10 3.90
CA GLY A 89 -1.46 -11.87 5.12
C GLY A 89 -0.75 -11.08 6.21
N VAL A 90 -1.11 -9.80 6.38
CA VAL A 90 -0.44 -8.86 7.28
C VAL A 90 -0.74 -9.19 8.74
N SER A 91 0.30 -9.34 9.55
CA SER A 91 0.22 -9.56 11.00
C SER A 91 0.43 -8.26 11.76
N LEU A 92 -0.47 -7.93 12.69
CA LEU A 92 -0.41 -6.71 13.50
C LEU A 92 -0.06 -7.02 14.95
N ASP A 93 0.79 -6.19 15.57
CA ASP A 93 1.07 -6.30 17.00
C ASP A 93 -0.19 -5.99 17.82
N ARG A 94 -0.66 -7.00 18.54
CA ARG A 94 -1.81 -6.90 19.45
C ARG A 94 -1.54 -5.91 20.60
N ALA A 95 -0.32 -5.86 21.11
CA ALA A 95 0.04 -4.98 22.21
C ALA A 95 -0.02 -3.51 21.76
N ALA A 96 0.47 -3.21 20.54
CA ALA A 96 0.34 -1.91 19.90
C ALA A 96 -1.14 -1.52 19.72
N LEU A 97 -1.98 -2.43 19.20
CA LEU A 97 -3.41 -2.15 19.00
C LEU A 97 -4.15 -1.83 20.30
N VAL A 98 -3.82 -2.51 21.41
CA VAL A 98 -4.40 -2.20 22.72
C VAL A 98 -4.02 -0.80 23.21
N ARG A 99 -2.84 -0.29 22.81
CA ARG A 99 -2.42 1.11 23.03
C ARG A 99 -2.99 2.09 22.00
N GLY A 100 -3.72 1.60 21.01
CA GLY A 100 -4.26 2.38 19.91
C GLY A 100 -3.24 2.68 18.80
N GLU A 101 -2.14 1.93 18.71
CA GLU A 101 -1.09 2.00 17.69
C GLU A 101 -1.30 0.86 16.67
N VAL A 102 -0.78 0.95 15.43
CA VAL A 102 -0.93 -0.14 14.43
C VAL A 102 0.43 -0.56 13.90
N GLU A 103 1.11 -1.44 14.61
CA GLU A 103 2.42 -1.92 14.19
C GLU A 103 2.29 -3.19 13.34
N VAL A 104 2.82 -3.15 12.12
CA VAL A 104 2.93 -4.33 11.25
C VAL A 104 4.16 -5.12 11.65
N THR A 105 3.98 -6.38 12.03
CA THR A 105 5.05 -7.27 12.52
C THR A 105 5.52 -8.26 11.46
N ASP A 106 4.62 -8.70 10.57
CA ASP A 106 4.90 -9.71 9.56
C ASP A 106 3.94 -9.58 8.37
N MET A 107 4.29 -10.18 7.23
CA MET A 107 3.41 -10.31 6.07
C MET A 107 3.74 -11.57 5.27
N ASP A 108 2.77 -12.13 4.57
CA ASP A 108 3.00 -13.35 3.77
C ASP A 108 3.62 -12.99 2.40
N THR A 109 3.09 -11.97 1.72
CA THR A 109 3.65 -11.43 0.48
C THR A 109 3.18 -10.00 0.25
N GLY A 110 3.86 -9.26 -0.63
CA GLY A 110 3.43 -7.93 -1.05
C GLY A 110 3.72 -7.67 -2.52
N ARG A 111 3.00 -6.74 -3.11
CA ARG A 111 3.22 -6.21 -4.46
C ARG A 111 3.30 -4.71 -4.42
N VAL A 112 4.33 -4.16 -5.06
CA VAL A 112 4.46 -2.72 -5.32
C VAL A 112 4.21 -2.50 -6.79
N THR A 113 3.32 -1.57 -7.10
CA THR A 113 3.07 -1.06 -8.44
C THR A 113 3.28 0.46 -8.44
N ALA A 114 4.32 0.93 -9.11
CA ALA A 114 4.57 2.35 -9.31
C ALA A 114 4.27 2.74 -10.77
N GLN A 115 3.57 3.85 -10.95
CA GLN A 115 3.18 4.38 -12.26
C GLN A 115 3.86 5.74 -12.46
N ILE A 116 4.46 5.90 -13.63
CA ILE A 116 5.10 7.13 -14.08
C ILE A 116 4.40 7.55 -15.37
N ASP A 117 3.80 8.73 -15.40
CA ASP A 117 3.25 9.27 -16.64
C ASP A 117 4.38 9.66 -17.59
N THR A 118 4.22 9.32 -18.87
CA THR A 118 5.26 9.57 -19.86
C THR A 118 5.44 11.06 -20.12
N SER A 119 4.39 11.86 -19.95
CA SER A 119 4.46 13.33 -20.02
C SER A 119 5.46 13.93 -19.03
N ASP A 120 5.64 13.27 -17.89
CA ASP A 120 6.44 13.80 -16.80
C ASP A 120 7.93 13.48 -16.96
N LEU A 121 8.27 12.61 -17.92
CA LEU A 121 9.63 12.32 -18.33
C LEU A 121 10.20 13.39 -19.29
N GLY A 122 9.43 14.43 -19.60
CA GLY A 122 9.83 15.51 -20.51
C GLY A 122 9.94 15.03 -21.97
N PRO A 123 10.82 15.63 -22.80
CA PRO A 123 10.95 15.28 -24.22
C PRO A 123 11.32 13.81 -24.47
N ALA A 124 11.96 13.18 -23.49
CA ALA A 124 12.26 11.76 -23.49
C ALA A 124 11.01 10.88 -23.48
N GLY A 125 9.93 11.35 -22.85
CA GLY A 125 8.66 10.66 -22.74
C GLY A 125 7.88 10.57 -24.04
N GLU A 126 8.11 11.51 -24.96
CA GLU A 126 7.45 11.58 -26.26
C GLU A 126 8.03 10.56 -27.26
N GLN A 127 9.27 10.10 -27.03
CA GLN A 127 10.00 9.14 -27.86
C GLN A 127 10.15 7.78 -27.18
N ILE A 128 9.27 7.43 -26.24
CA ILE A 128 9.42 6.17 -25.52
C ILE A 128 9.38 5.02 -26.52
N PRO A 129 10.45 4.23 -26.60
CA PRO A 129 10.46 3.06 -27.44
C PRO A 129 9.49 2.02 -26.89
N ASP A 130 9.01 1.14 -27.76
CA ASP A 130 8.21 -0.04 -27.40
C ASP A 130 8.92 -0.98 -26.40
N ARG A 131 10.19 -0.70 -26.05
CA ARG A 131 11.01 -1.47 -25.13
C ARG A 131 11.59 -0.60 -24.02
N VAL A 132 11.17 -0.92 -22.81
CA VAL A 132 11.75 -0.39 -21.59
C VAL A 132 12.45 -1.53 -20.87
N ASP A 133 13.70 -1.29 -20.47
CA ASP A 133 14.52 -2.28 -19.78
C ASP A 133 14.84 -1.79 -18.37
N VAL A 134 14.86 -2.71 -17.42
CA VAL A 134 15.27 -2.44 -16.05
C VAL A 134 16.61 -3.12 -15.81
N ALA A 135 17.67 -2.32 -15.78
CA ALA A 135 19.01 -2.80 -15.48
C ALA A 135 19.37 -2.40 -14.05
N GLY A 136 19.25 -3.35 -13.12
CA GLY A 136 19.50 -3.12 -11.70
C GLY A 136 18.47 -2.16 -11.10
N ARG A 137 18.91 -0.93 -10.75
CA ARG A 137 18.05 0.14 -10.21
C ARG A 137 17.87 1.30 -11.18
N GLN A 138 18.09 1.05 -12.47
CA GLN A 138 17.93 2.06 -13.50
C GLN A 138 16.88 1.61 -14.51
N LEU A 139 15.89 2.46 -14.70
CA LEU A 139 14.96 2.37 -15.81
C LEU A 139 15.65 2.93 -17.05
N ARG A 140 15.76 2.12 -18.09
CA ARG A 140 16.35 2.51 -19.38
C ARG A 140 15.23 2.68 -20.39
N LEU A 141 15.04 3.92 -20.81
CA LEU A 141 14.09 4.31 -21.84
C LEU A 141 14.91 4.57 -23.11
N GLY A 142 15.09 3.52 -23.92
CA GLY A 142 15.98 3.57 -25.09
C GLY A 142 17.47 3.72 -24.72
N GLU A 143 18.22 4.40 -25.58
CA GLU A 143 19.68 4.59 -25.40
C GLU A 143 20.04 5.83 -24.58
N ALA A 144 19.19 6.86 -24.61
CA ALA A 144 19.52 8.20 -24.12
C ALA A 144 19.11 8.44 -22.67
N VAL A 145 18.07 7.77 -22.17
CA VAL A 145 17.39 8.18 -20.94
C VAL A 145 17.53 7.09 -19.89
N ARG A 146 18.16 7.46 -18.77
CA ARG A 146 18.38 6.60 -17.62
C ARG A 146 17.78 7.27 -16.41
N VAL A 147 16.88 6.58 -15.77
CA VAL A 147 16.12 7.09 -14.66
C VAL A 147 16.39 6.21 -13.44
N ALA A 148 16.87 6.81 -12.34
CA ALA A 148 17.13 6.08 -11.12
C ALA A 148 15.82 5.69 -10.43
N ILE A 149 15.69 4.43 -10.02
CA ILE A 149 14.53 3.92 -9.30
C ILE A 149 14.81 3.97 -7.79
N PRO A 150 14.11 4.81 -7.02
CA PRO A 150 14.34 4.95 -5.58
C PRO A 150 14.01 3.65 -4.83
N ASP A 151 14.89 3.25 -3.92
CA ASP A 151 14.73 2.03 -3.10
C ASP A 151 13.65 2.16 -2.03
N GLU A 152 13.45 3.36 -1.52
CA GLU A 152 12.43 3.65 -0.51
C GLU A 152 11.00 3.36 -1.01
N LEU A 153 10.74 3.59 -2.31
CA LEU A 153 9.43 3.37 -2.92
C LEU A 153 9.32 1.99 -3.57
N VAL A 154 10.40 1.51 -4.18
CA VAL A 154 10.46 0.21 -4.86
C VAL A 154 11.65 -0.57 -4.29
N PRO A 155 11.48 -1.27 -3.15
CA PRO A 155 12.59 -1.93 -2.46
C PRO A 155 13.01 -3.26 -3.10
N CYS A 156 12.29 -3.70 -4.14
CA CYS A 156 12.59 -4.88 -4.94
C CYS A 156 13.06 -4.51 -6.36
N PRO A 157 13.72 -5.42 -7.09
CA PRO A 157 14.02 -5.23 -8.51
C PRO A 157 12.71 -5.22 -9.31
N PRO A 158 12.33 -4.10 -9.97
CA PRO A 158 11.07 -4.04 -10.70
C PRO A 158 11.17 -4.62 -12.09
N ARG A 159 10.03 -5.10 -12.56
CA ARG A 159 9.76 -5.30 -13.98
C ARG A 159 9.04 -4.06 -14.48
N ALA A 160 9.50 -3.51 -15.61
CA ALA A 160 8.83 -2.41 -16.28
C ALA A 160 7.94 -2.94 -17.40
N GLU A 161 6.74 -2.40 -17.49
CA GLU A 161 5.82 -2.61 -18.59
C GLU A 161 5.37 -1.24 -19.10
N VAL A 162 5.32 -1.09 -20.43
CA VAL A 162 4.86 0.15 -21.06
C VAL A 162 3.38 -0.01 -21.35
N GLU A 163 2.58 0.85 -20.76
CA GLU A 163 1.17 1.00 -21.10
C GLU A 163 0.96 2.32 -21.86
N PRO A 164 -0.16 2.50 -22.58
CA PRO A 164 -0.44 3.75 -23.28
C PRO A 164 -0.39 4.96 -22.33
N GLY A 165 0.65 5.79 -22.49
CA GLY A 165 0.84 7.03 -21.72
C GLY A 165 1.49 6.87 -20.34
N GLN A 166 1.86 5.65 -19.93
CA GLN A 166 2.49 5.43 -18.62
C GLN A 166 3.49 4.26 -18.64
N VAL A 167 4.51 4.34 -17.78
CA VAL A 167 5.40 3.23 -17.46
C VAL A 167 5.00 2.65 -16.11
N VAL A 168 4.69 1.36 -16.09
CA VAL A 168 4.29 0.63 -14.89
C VAL A 168 5.45 -0.21 -14.40
N LEU A 169 5.94 0.09 -13.20
CA LEU A 169 6.96 -0.68 -12.50
C LEU A 169 6.28 -1.59 -11.49
N THR A 170 6.49 -2.90 -11.60
CA THR A 170 5.91 -3.87 -10.67
C THR A 170 6.99 -4.75 -10.05
N CYS A 171 6.94 -4.94 -8.73
CA CYS A 171 7.76 -5.94 -8.05
C CYS A 171 7.04 -6.60 -6.88
N THR A 172 7.50 -7.78 -6.50
CA THR A 172 7.00 -8.55 -5.35
C THR A 172 7.95 -8.42 -4.18
N LEU A 173 7.38 -8.35 -2.98
CA LEU A 173 8.06 -8.19 -1.71
C LEU A 173 7.79 -9.40 -0.82
N ASP A 174 8.82 -9.83 -0.12
CA ASP A 174 8.71 -10.87 0.92
C ASP A 174 8.97 -10.29 2.32
N GLN A 175 9.23 -8.99 2.43
CA GLN A 175 9.39 -8.28 3.69
C GLN A 175 8.61 -6.96 3.71
N VAL A 176 8.09 -6.60 4.88
CA VAL A 176 7.32 -5.37 5.08
C VAL A 176 8.21 -4.16 4.78
N PRO A 177 7.84 -3.30 3.81
CA PRO A 177 8.58 -2.09 3.53
C PRO A 177 8.72 -1.21 4.78
N SER A 178 9.93 -0.73 5.06
CA SER A 178 10.23 0.11 6.24
C SER A 178 9.39 1.39 6.31
N ILE A 179 8.93 1.88 5.14
CA ILE A 179 7.99 3.00 5.04
C ILE A 179 6.63 2.68 5.71
N LEU A 180 6.21 1.42 5.73
CA LEU A 180 4.95 0.97 6.32
C LEU A 180 5.09 0.58 7.81
N VAL A 181 6.25 0.05 8.22
CA VAL A 181 6.51 -0.37 9.61
C VAL A 181 6.37 0.79 10.62
N ARG A 182 6.61 2.04 10.19
CA ARG A 182 6.57 3.22 11.09
C ARG A 182 5.49 4.25 10.75
N ALA A 183 4.63 3.95 9.79
CA ALA A 183 3.55 4.84 9.40
C ALA A 183 2.37 4.83 10.37
N VAL A 184 2.40 3.98 11.40
CA VAL A 184 1.35 3.96 12.42
C VAL A 184 1.98 3.86 13.81
N GLY A 185 2.54 4.98 14.24
CA GLY A 185 2.79 5.28 15.66
C GLY A 185 1.61 6.02 16.26
#